data_AF-A0A251XAT7-F1
#
_entry.id   AF-A0A251XAT7-F1
#
_cell.length_a   1.000
_cell.length_b   1.000
_cell.length_c   1.000
_cell.angle_alpha   90.00
_cell.angle_beta   90.00
_cell.angle_gamma   90.00
#
_symmetry.space_group_name_H-M   'P 1'
#
loop_
_entity.id
_entity.type
_entity.pdbx_description
1 polymer ?
#
loop_
_entity_poly.entity_id
_entity_poly.type
_entity_poly.pdbx_seq_one_letter_code
_entity_poly.pdbx_strand_id
1 'polypeptide(L)'
;MMLWSGLLLGTVIIGLLLWVGYQRYRQQQWRNLMSLGPAPGKNSFRNYRKGRFWLRDRYSPWLPNISRYGGKRDLTVSQVIATEYPRAVDVNTEPLEQQRPCYVVREPLLSESHLALLRMLWQILRPSVYQVFPDWWLSQVVDIRKTEDGNIHEAHAQRLQNKRVDFVICDSQAKVRGIILLEPENRAEQKLKQQVEARFIESLLTNVDIPVLFLAENEKHEIKQIACLLSERFKLNLTQKSSISKPAMPACPKCGAAMKKTQAKTGQYAGQWLFVCSDYPRCRTARKCPTH
;
A
#
# COMPACT_ATOMS: atom_id res chain seq x y z
N MET A 1 -9.64 -41.95 -51.16
CA MET A 1 -8.94 -40.78 -50.59
C MET A 1 -9.73 -39.46 -50.65
N MET A 2 -10.96 -39.39 -51.21
CA MET A 2 -11.73 -38.11 -51.30
C MET A 2 -12.70 -37.84 -50.12
N LEU A 3 -12.91 -38.78 -49.20
CA LEU A 3 -13.85 -38.59 -48.07
C LEU A 3 -13.21 -37.94 -46.83
N TRP A 4 -11.88 -37.88 -46.74
CA TRP A 4 -11.18 -37.32 -45.58
C TRP A 4 -10.92 -35.80 -45.67
N SER A 5 -10.94 -35.23 -46.87
CA SER A 5 -10.75 -33.79 -47.07
C SER A 5 -11.95 -32.95 -46.59
N GLY A 6 -13.18 -33.48 -46.72
CA GLY A 6 -14.39 -32.79 -46.27
C GLY A 6 -14.48 -32.63 -44.75
N LEU A 7 -14.01 -33.63 -43.99
CA LEU A 7 -14.04 -33.62 -42.52
C LEU A 7 -13.05 -32.61 -41.92
N LEU A 8 -11.87 -32.46 -42.54
CA LEU A 8 -10.87 -31.48 -42.10
C LEU A 8 -11.31 -30.04 -42.38
N LEU A 9 -11.98 -29.79 -43.51
CA LEU A 9 -12.54 -28.47 -43.80
C LEU A 9 -13.66 -28.10 -42.82
N GLY A 10 -14.50 -29.06 -42.45
CA GLY A 10 -15.58 -28.84 -41.47
C GLY A 10 -15.06 -28.43 -40.08
N THR A 11 -14.03 -29.11 -39.56
CA THR A 11 -13.48 -28.79 -38.22
C THR A 11 -12.78 -27.44 -38.18
N VAL A 12 -12.09 -27.05 -39.25
CA VAL A 12 -11.45 -25.72 -39.34
C VAL A 12 -12.51 -24.61 -39.34
N ILE A 13 -13.60 -24.77 -40.09
CA ILE A 13 -14.69 -23.79 -40.15
C ILE A 13 -15.37 -23.65 -38.78
N ILE A 14 -15.66 -24.75 -38.09
CA ILE A 14 -16.25 -24.73 -36.75
C ILE A 14 -15.31 -24.06 -35.74
N GLY A 15 -14.01 -24.37 -35.78
CA GLY A 15 -13.00 -23.72 -34.94
C GLY A 15 -12.93 -22.21 -35.16
N LEU A 16 -13.01 -21.76 -36.42
CA LEU A 16 -13.00 -20.34 -36.78
C LEU A 16 -14.26 -19.61 -36.29
N LEU A 17 -15.44 -20.24 -36.39
CA LEU A 17 -16.70 -19.69 -35.86
C LEU A 17 -16.68 -19.57 -34.33
N LEU A 18 -16.16 -20.59 -33.64
CA LEU A 18 -16.00 -20.54 -32.18
C LEU A 18 -15.00 -19.46 -31.75
N TRP A 19 -13.89 -19.31 -32.48
CA TRP A 19 -12.90 -18.27 -32.21
C TRP A 19 -13.45 -16.85 -32.42
N VAL A 20 -14.20 -16.61 -33.52
CA VAL A 20 -14.85 -15.32 -33.78
C VAL A 20 -15.93 -15.03 -32.74
N GLY A 21 -16.73 -16.04 -32.36
CA GLY A 21 -17.72 -15.92 -31.28
C GLY A 21 -17.07 -15.55 -29.95
N TYR A 22 -15.98 -16.22 -29.60
CA TYR A 22 -15.20 -15.92 -28.39
C TYR A 22 -14.61 -14.50 -28.41
N GLN A 23 -14.07 -14.06 -29.55
CA GLN A 23 -13.56 -12.69 -29.70
C GLN A 23 -14.67 -11.64 -29.54
N ARG A 24 -15.87 -11.87 -30.10
CA ARG A 24 -17.01 -10.97 -29.93
C ARG A 24 -17.51 -10.93 -28.48
N TYR A 25 -17.62 -12.09 -27.83
CA TYR A 25 -17.97 -12.18 -26.41
C TYR A 25 -16.95 -11.42 -25.54
N ARG A 26 -15.65 -11.61 -25.81
CA ARG A 26 -14.56 -10.91 -25.12
C ARG A 26 -14.61 -9.40 -25.36
N GLN A 27 -14.87 -8.95 -26.58
CA GLN A 27 -15.05 -7.53 -26.89
C GLN A 27 -16.28 -6.93 -26.20
N GLN A 28 -17.38 -7.67 -26.11
CA GLN A 28 -18.61 -7.20 -25.44
C GLN A 28 -18.44 -7.14 -23.92
N GLN A 29 -17.75 -8.11 -23.32
CA GLN A 29 -17.30 -8.06 -21.93
C GLN A 29 -16.38 -6.85 -21.68
N TRP A 30 -15.41 -6.59 -22.58
CA TRP A 30 -14.56 -5.41 -22.51
C TRP A 30 -15.33 -4.10 -22.65
N ARG A 31 -16.33 -4.02 -23.54
CA ARG A 31 -17.21 -2.84 -23.65
C ARG A 31 -18.06 -2.64 -22.40
N ASN A 32 -18.57 -3.70 -21.78
CA ASN A 32 -19.33 -3.60 -20.53
C ASN A 32 -18.44 -3.25 -19.32
N LEU A 33 -17.16 -3.64 -19.35
CA LEU A 33 -16.15 -3.25 -18.35
C LEU A 33 -15.65 -1.81 -18.53
N MET A 34 -15.56 -1.33 -19.78
CA MET A 34 -15.11 0.03 -20.13
C MET A 34 -16.25 1.03 -20.34
N SER A 35 -17.52 0.60 -20.37
CA SER A 35 -18.67 1.51 -20.36
C SER A 35 -18.83 2.08 -18.95
N LEU A 36 -17.93 3.01 -18.62
CA LEU A 36 -18.34 4.30 -18.09
C LEU A 36 -19.50 4.76 -18.96
N GLY A 37 -20.73 4.43 -18.56
CA GLY A 37 -21.91 5.01 -19.18
C GLY A 37 -21.73 6.52 -19.17
N PRO A 38 -22.08 7.25 -20.25
CA PRO A 38 -22.11 8.70 -20.16
C PRO A 38 -22.97 9.07 -18.94
N ALA A 39 -22.50 10.05 -18.16
CA ALA A 39 -23.30 10.62 -17.08
C ALA A 39 -24.72 10.86 -17.64
N PRO A 40 -25.78 10.39 -16.98
CA PRO A 40 -27.13 10.52 -17.51
C PRO A 40 -27.38 11.99 -17.79
N GLY A 41 -27.52 12.33 -19.07
CA GLY A 41 -27.85 13.68 -19.50
C GLY A 41 -29.10 14.15 -18.77
N LYS A 42 -29.13 15.44 -18.40
CA LYS A 42 -30.11 16.10 -17.53
C LYS A 42 -31.60 15.84 -17.85
N ASN A 43 -31.92 15.20 -18.98
CA ASN A 43 -33.27 14.91 -19.44
C ASN A 43 -33.74 13.44 -19.28
N SER A 44 -32.93 12.50 -18.76
CA SER A 44 -33.37 11.07 -18.67
C SER A 44 -34.16 10.72 -17.39
N PHE A 45 -34.34 11.66 -16.45
CA PHE A 45 -35.01 11.39 -15.16
C PHE A 45 -36.54 11.20 -15.23
N ARG A 46 -37.18 11.34 -16.41
CA ARG A 46 -38.65 11.35 -16.48
C ARG A 46 -39.34 9.98 -16.53
N ASN A 47 -38.65 8.89 -16.86
CA ASN A 47 -39.31 7.59 -17.10
C ASN A 47 -38.87 6.42 -16.20
N TYR A 48 -38.11 6.67 -15.13
CA TYR A 48 -37.61 5.61 -14.22
C TYR A 48 -38.58 5.23 -13.07
N ARG A 49 -39.89 5.15 -13.34
CA ARG A 49 -40.89 4.77 -12.33
C ARG A 49 -41.20 3.26 -12.24
N LYS A 50 -40.56 2.38 -13.02
CA LYS A 50 -40.92 0.93 -13.05
C LYS A 50 -39.75 -0.08 -13.02
N GLY A 51 -38.56 0.30 -12.56
CA GLY A 51 -37.44 -0.64 -12.46
C GLY A 51 -36.48 -0.32 -11.33
N ARG A 52 -36.92 -0.51 -10.08
CA ARG A 52 -36.04 -0.48 -8.89
C ARG A 52 -35.85 -1.91 -8.43
N PHE A 53 -34.65 -2.50 -8.53
CA PHE A 53 -34.23 -3.58 -7.62
C PHE A 53 -32.73 -3.95 -7.56
N TRP A 54 -31.77 -3.26 -8.20
CA TRP A 54 -30.40 -3.82 -8.25
C TRP A 54 -29.22 -2.98 -7.72
N LEU A 55 -29.44 -1.86 -7.04
CA LEU A 55 -28.31 -1.10 -6.48
C LEU A 55 -28.54 -0.47 -5.10
N ARG A 56 -29.44 -1.03 -4.28
CA ARG A 56 -29.75 -0.47 -2.95
C ARG A 56 -29.21 -1.27 -1.76
N ASP A 57 -28.71 -2.49 -1.99
CA ASP A 57 -28.37 -3.40 -0.88
C ASP A 57 -26.87 -3.62 -0.64
N ARG A 58 -25.97 -2.74 -1.11
CA ARG A 58 -24.54 -2.96 -0.86
C ARG A 58 -23.93 -2.19 0.31
N TYR A 59 -24.34 -0.96 0.59
CA TYR A 59 -23.82 -0.20 1.73
C TYR A 59 -24.85 0.86 2.12
N SER A 60 -25.17 0.95 3.42
CA SER A 60 -26.03 1.95 4.11
C SER A 60 -27.48 1.52 4.45
N PRO A 61 -27.70 0.79 5.56
CA PRO A 61 -29.06 0.49 6.05
C PRO A 61 -29.74 1.67 6.82
N TRP A 62 -29.03 2.76 7.13
CA TRP A 62 -29.46 3.74 8.15
C TRP A 62 -29.45 5.21 7.73
N LEU A 63 -29.73 5.53 6.46
CA LEU A 63 -29.93 6.93 6.04
C LEU A 63 -31.42 7.22 5.78
N PRO A 64 -32.05 8.17 6.49
CA PRO A 64 -33.41 8.58 6.20
C PRO A 64 -33.50 9.29 4.84
N ASN A 65 -34.63 9.08 4.16
CA ASN A 65 -34.94 9.58 2.83
C ASN A 65 -35.06 11.11 2.81
N ILE A 66 -33.97 11.83 2.54
CA ILE A 66 -34.06 13.28 2.27
C ILE A 66 -34.24 13.46 0.76
N SER A 67 -35.50 13.48 0.31
CA SER A 67 -35.86 13.97 -1.01
C SER A 67 -37.07 14.90 -0.89
N ARG A 68 -36.81 16.21 -0.84
CA ARG A 68 -37.80 17.28 -1.09
C ARG A 68 -37.08 18.63 -1.02
N TYR A 69 -36.63 19.16 -2.16
CA TYR A 69 -36.74 20.59 -2.48
C TYR A 69 -36.61 20.72 -4.00
N GLY A 70 -37.74 20.98 -4.64
CA GLY A 70 -37.88 21.04 -6.10
C GLY A 70 -39.27 21.54 -6.45
N GLY A 71 -39.61 22.74 -6.01
CA GLY A 71 -40.84 23.44 -6.35
C GLY A 71 -40.56 24.93 -6.48
N LYS A 72 -40.70 25.46 -7.70
CA LYS A 72 -40.63 26.89 -8.01
C LYS A 72 -41.68 27.64 -7.17
N ARG A 73 -41.25 28.65 -6.42
CA ARG A 73 -42.11 29.74 -5.96
C ARG A 73 -41.35 31.05 -6.10
N ASP A 74 -42.07 32.06 -6.58
CA ASP A 74 -41.61 33.41 -6.81
C ASP A 74 -41.05 34.03 -5.53
N LEU A 75 -39.85 34.60 -5.64
CA LEU A 75 -39.16 35.27 -4.54
C LEU A 75 -39.64 36.73 -4.46
N THR A 76 -40.72 36.98 -3.73
CA THR A 76 -40.95 38.31 -3.14
C THR A 76 -40.11 38.42 -1.86
N VAL A 77 -39.21 39.39 -1.86
CA VAL A 77 -38.19 39.63 -0.83
C VAL A 77 -38.82 39.98 0.51
N SER A 78 -38.03 39.69 1.55
CA SER A 78 -38.03 40.27 2.91
C SER A 78 -39.09 39.78 3.89
N GLN A 79 -38.74 38.70 4.59
CA GLN A 79 -38.68 38.80 6.04
C GLN A 79 -37.31 38.31 6.50
N VAL A 80 -36.71 39.12 7.37
CA VAL A 80 -35.51 38.78 8.14
C VAL A 80 -35.72 37.41 8.73
N ILE A 81 -35.08 36.38 8.17
CA ILE A 81 -34.97 35.08 8.82
C ILE A 81 -33.99 35.33 9.94
N ALA A 82 -34.52 35.70 11.11
CA ALA A 82 -33.85 35.45 12.36
C ALA A 82 -33.34 34.01 12.26
N THR A 83 -32.02 33.83 12.36
CA THR A 83 -31.39 32.52 12.44
C THR A 83 -31.79 31.90 13.77
N GLU A 84 -33.08 31.56 13.91
CA GLU A 84 -33.51 30.46 14.73
C GLU A 84 -32.82 29.25 14.11
N TYR A 85 -31.65 28.91 14.66
CA TYR A 85 -31.18 27.54 14.62
C TYR A 85 -32.42 26.65 14.79
N PRO A 86 -32.69 25.70 13.89
CA PRO A 86 -33.80 24.79 14.10
C PRO A 86 -33.60 24.23 15.51
N ARG A 87 -34.48 24.61 16.45
CA ARG A 87 -34.54 24.01 17.78
C ARG A 87 -34.46 22.53 17.51
N ALA A 88 -33.46 21.87 18.10
CA ALA A 88 -33.18 20.46 17.93
C ALA A 88 -34.52 19.71 17.94
N VAL A 89 -35.04 19.44 16.74
CA VAL A 89 -36.28 18.71 16.56
C VAL A 89 -35.86 17.30 16.87
N ASP A 90 -36.09 16.91 18.13
CA ASP A 90 -36.09 15.55 18.65
C ASP A 90 -35.25 14.60 17.78
N VAL A 91 -33.95 14.90 17.66
CA VAL A 91 -33.00 13.86 17.31
C VAL A 91 -33.15 12.94 18.50
N ASN A 92 -33.66 11.72 18.28
CA ASN A 92 -33.72 10.68 19.29
C ASN A 92 -32.30 10.51 19.86
N THR A 93 -31.96 11.31 20.86
CA THR A 93 -30.89 11.09 21.80
C THR A 93 -31.44 10.11 22.82
N GLU A 94 -32.00 8.99 22.36
CA GLU A 94 -32.00 7.81 23.20
C GLU A 94 -30.55 7.66 23.67
N PRO A 95 -30.30 7.56 24.97
CA PRO A 95 -28.96 7.63 25.49
C PRO A 95 -28.12 6.57 24.77
N LEU A 96 -27.09 7.00 24.03
CA LEU A 96 -26.07 6.15 23.39
C LEU A 96 -25.45 5.12 24.35
N GLU A 97 -25.75 5.26 25.64
CA GLU A 97 -25.49 4.36 26.74
C GLU A 97 -26.19 2.99 26.62
N GLN A 98 -27.38 2.88 26.01
CA GLN A 98 -28.14 1.63 25.93
C GLN A 98 -27.75 0.74 24.74
N GLN A 99 -27.03 1.29 23.77
CA GLN A 99 -26.38 0.53 22.70
C GLN A 99 -24.92 0.93 22.67
N ARG A 100 -24.15 0.54 23.69
CA ARG A 100 -22.69 0.50 23.57
C ARG A 100 -22.36 -0.74 22.73
N PRO A 101 -22.09 -0.63 21.41
CA PRO A 101 -21.53 -1.76 20.70
C PRO A 101 -20.27 -2.22 21.44
N CYS A 102 -20.16 -3.52 21.68
CA CYS A 102 -19.00 -4.12 22.32
C CYS A 102 -17.79 -3.98 21.40
N TYR A 103 -17.10 -2.85 21.47
CA TYR A 103 -15.82 -2.65 20.79
C TYR A 103 -14.75 -3.44 21.53
N VAL A 104 -14.10 -4.36 20.81
CA VAL A 104 -12.96 -5.12 21.32
C VAL A 104 -11.71 -4.65 20.59
N VAL A 105 -10.61 -4.49 21.32
CA VAL A 105 -9.31 -4.18 20.73
C VAL A 105 -8.90 -5.36 19.83
N ARG A 106 -8.51 -5.05 18.59
CA ARG A 106 -8.06 -6.06 17.64
C ARG A 106 -6.61 -6.41 17.90
N GLU A 107 -6.36 -7.65 18.29
CA GLU A 107 -5.02 -8.21 18.47
C GLU A 107 -4.91 -9.52 17.67
N PRO A 108 -3.92 -9.68 16.77
CA PRO A 108 -2.91 -8.70 16.35
C PRO A 108 -3.44 -7.64 15.35
N LEU A 109 -2.81 -6.46 15.34
CA LEU A 109 -3.14 -5.35 14.43
C LEU A 109 -2.83 -5.65 12.96
N LEU A 110 -1.78 -6.44 12.71
CA LEU A 110 -1.25 -6.78 11.39
C LEU A 110 -1.18 -8.30 11.25
N SER A 111 -1.25 -8.83 10.03
CA SER A 111 -1.01 -10.26 9.79
C SER A 111 0.46 -10.63 10.01
N GLU A 112 0.74 -11.92 10.14
CA GLU A 112 2.11 -12.42 10.38
C GLU A 112 3.08 -12.04 9.25
N SER A 113 2.64 -12.16 8.00
CA SER A 113 3.39 -11.77 6.80
C SER A 113 3.72 -10.27 6.79
N HIS A 114 2.74 -9.42 7.10
CA HIS A 114 2.92 -7.97 7.18
C HIS A 114 3.88 -7.59 8.30
N LEU A 115 3.76 -8.24 9.47
CA LEU A 115 4.67 -8.02 10.60
C LEU A 115 6.11 -8.45 10.28
N ALA A 116 6.29 -9.59 9.61
CA ALA A 116 7.59 -10.08 9.19
C ALA A 116 8.27 -9.09 8.23
N LEU A 117 7.54 -8.64 7.19
CA LEU A 117 8.06 -7.66 6.24
C LEU A 117 8.34 -6.30 6.89
N LEU A 118 7.44 -5.80 7.75
CA LEU A 118 7.64 -4.54 8.47
C LEU A 118 8.93 -4.57 9.30
N ARG A 119 9.20 -5.68 9.99
CA ARG A 119 10.44 -5.86 10.76
C ARG A 119 11.68 -5.82 9.87
N MET A 120 11.64 -6.47 8.70
CA MET A 120 12.73 -6.44 7.73
C MET A 120 12.96 -5.03 7.17
N LEU A 121 11.88 -4.34 6.77
CA LEU A 121 11.94 -2.98 6.25
C LEU A 121 12.53 -2.01 7.29
N TRP A 122 12.12 -2.13 8.55
CA TRP A 122 12.72 -1.32 9.62
C TRP A 122 14.20 -1.62 9.85
N GLN A 123 14.64 -2.87 9.72
CA GLN A 123 16.08 -3.17 9.82
C GLN A 123 16.88 -2.51 8.68
N ILE A 124 16.33 -2.49 7.47
CA ILE A 124 16.97 -1.89 6.28
C ILE A 124 16.95 -0.37 6.34
N LEU A 125 15.83 0.22 6.77
CA LEU A 125 15.56 1.65 6.65
C LEU A 125 15.87 2.43 7.94
N ARG A 126 15.95 1.81 9.12
CA ARG A 126 16.31 2.50 10.37
C ARG A 126 17.67 3.22 10.33
N PRO A 127 18.73 2.71 9.66
CA PRO A 127 19.98 3.46 9.49
C PRO A 127 19.84 4.68 8.58
N SER A 128 18.74 4.77 7.82
CA SER A 128 18.47 5.80 6.83
C SER A 128 17.44 6.81 7.31
N VAL A 129 17.22 7.84 6.51
CA VAL A 129 16.31 8.96 6.80
C VAL A 129 14.83 8.61 6.46
N TYR A 130 14.59 7.40 5.93
CA TYR A 130 13.30 6.99 5.42
C TYR A 130 12.39 6.40 6.51
N GLN A 131 11.10 6.71 6.41
CA GLN A 131 10.05 6.20 7.30
C GLN A 131 9.13 5.25 6.55
N VAL A 132 8.61 4.24 7.26
CA VAL A 132 7.71 3.22 6.70
C VAL A 132 6.38 3.26 7.44
N PHE A 133 5.29 3.34 6.69
CA PHE A 133 3.93 3.35 7.21
C PHE A 133 3.17 2.11 6.72
N PRO A 134 2.75 1.19 7.62
CA PRO A 134 1.95 0.04 7.26
C PRO A 134 0.45 0.38 7.13
N ASP A 135 -0.27 -0.38 6.29
CA ASP A 135 -1.73 -0.37 6.13
C ASP A 135 -2.34 1.03 5.95
N TRP A 136 -1.77 1.79 5.01
CA TRP A 136 -2.09 3.20 4.80
C TRP A 136 -3.20 3.38 3.77
N TRP A 137 -4.06 4.40 3.94
CA TRP A 137 -5.15 4.68 3.01
C TRP A 137 -4.66 5.32 1.71
N LEU A 138 -5.18 4.90 0.56
CA LEU A 138 -4.84 5.51 -0.74
C LEU A 138 -5.24 6.98 -0.81
N SER A 139 -6.34 7.36 -0.15
CA SER A 139 -6.78 8.76 -0.05
C SER A 139 -5.77 9.70 0.62
N GLN A 140 -4.78 9.17 1.34
CA GLN A 140 -3.71 9.95 1.98
C GLN A 140 -2.44 10.01 1.13
N VAL A 141 -2.38 9.27 0.02
CA VAL A 141 -1.22 9.18 -0.87
C VAL A 141 -1.47 9.90 -2.18
N VAL A 142 -2.71 9.83 -2.68
CA VAL A 142 -3.08 10.36 -3.99
C VAL A 142 -4.29 11.30 -3.86
N ASP A 143 -4.12 12.50 -4.37
CA ASP A 143 -5.18 13.48 -4.52
C ASP A 143 -5.83 13.40 -5.91
N ILE A 144 -7.13 13.69 -5.94
CA ILE A 144 -7.89 13.77 -7.18
C ILE A 144 -7.76 15.21 -7.70
N ARG A 145 -7.35 15.36 -8.96
CA ARG A 145 -7.36 16.68 -9.62
C ARG A 145 -8.79 17.19 -9.66
N LYS A 146 -9.00 18.49 -9.43
CA LYS A 146 -10.33 19.10 -9.49
C LYS A 146 -10.93 18.88 -10.88
N THR A 147 -11.97 18.06 -10.93
CA THR A 147 -12.80 17.85 -12.13
C THR A 147 -14.02 18.77 -12.03
N GLU A 148 -14.50 19.29 -13.16
CA GLU A 148 -15.69 20.16 -13.21
C GLU A 148 -16.97 19.44 -12.73
N ASP A 149 -17.00 18.12 -12.82
CA ASP A 149 -18.12 17.27 -12.39
C ASP A 149 -17.97 16.81 -10.92
N GLY A 150 -18.64 17.51 -10.00
CA GLY A 150 -18.61 17.21 -8.56
C GLY A 150 -19.03 15.78 -8.18
N ASN A 151 -20.03 15.21 -8.87
CA ASN A 151 -20.49 13.84 -8.60
C ASN A 151 -19.42 12.78 -8.94
N ILE A 152 -18.64 13.01 -10.01
CA ILE A 152 -17.56 12.10 -10.41
C ILE A 152 -16.43 12.21 -9.37
N HIS A 153 -16.10 13.42 -8.96
CA HIS A 153 -15.10 13.67 -7.93
C HIS A 153 -15.43 12.93 -6.61
N GLU A 154 -16.67 13.03 -6.12
CA GLU A 154 -17.12 12.33 -4.91
C GLU A 154 -17.04 10.80 -5.06
N ALA A 155 -17.47 10.26 -6.20
CA ALA A 155 -17.41 8.82 -6.45
C ALA A 155 -15.96 8.29 -6.47
N HIS A 156 -15.02 9.06 -7.04
CA HIS A 156 -13.60 8.71 -7.01
C HIS A 156 -13.00 8.86 -5.61
N ALA A 157 -13.39 9.90 -4.85
CA ALA A 157 -12.92 10.11 -3.48
C ALA A 157 -13.34 8.95 -2.56
N GLN A 158 -14.59 8.51 -2.65
CA GLN A 158 -15.08 7.34 -1.90
C GLN A 158 -14.33 6.06 -2.27
N ARG A 159 -13.95 5.89 -3.54
CA ARG A 159 -13.15 4.73 -3.96
C ARG A 159 -11.76 4.76 -3.33
N LEU A 160 -11.09 5.91 -3.23
CA LEU A 160 -9.79 6.04 -2.58
C LEU A 160 -9.86 5.83 -1.06
N GLN A 161 -10.92 6.32 -0.41
CA GLN A 161 -11.11 6.17 1.03
C GLN A 161 -11.34 4.72 1.46
N ASN A 162 -11.85 3.87 0.58
CA ASN A 162 -12.14 2.46 0.90
C ASN A 162 -11.00 1.50 0.50
N LYS A 163 -9.84 2.05 0.11
CA LYS A 163 -8.71 1.27 -0.39
C LYS A 163 -7.44 1.59 0.38
N ARG A 164 -6.68 0.54 0.68
CA ARG A 164 -5.46 0.59 1.45
C ARG A 164 -4.29 0.01 0.68
N VAL A 165 -3.11 0.42 1.09
CA VAL A 165 -1.81 0.04 0.57
C VAL A 165 -1.05 -0.60 1.71
N ASP A 166 -0.31 -1.67 1.44
CA ASP A 166 0.33 -2.46 2.49
C ASP A 166 1.46 -1.66 3.15
N PHE A 167 2.36 -1.05 2.38
CA PHE A 167 3.39 -0.16 2.93
C PHE A 167 3.66 1.07 2.05
N VAL A 168 3.86 2.21 2.70
CA VAL A 168 4.30 3.46 2.09
C VAL A 168 5.65 3.85 2.66
N ILE A 169 6.62 4.15 1.78
CA ILE A 169 7.94 4.66 2.16
C ILE A 169 7.96 6.17 1.92
N CYS A 170 8.31 6.92 2.96
CA CYS A 170 8.45 8.37 2.93
C CYS A 170 9.87 8.80 3.26
N ASP A 171 10.25 9.97 2.75
CA ASP A 171 11.45 10.70 3.17
C ASP A 171 11.22 11.43 4.51
N SER A 172 12.28 11.99 5.09
CA SER A 172 12.23 12.90 6.26
C SER A 172 11.24 14.05 6.11
N GLN A 173 11.02 14.52 4.88
CA GLN A 173 10.10 15.60 4.56
C GLN A 173 8.66 15.11 4.32
N ALA A 174 8.33 13.88 4.72
CA ALA A 174 7.03 13.24 4.48
C ALA A 174 6.65 13.12 2.99
N LYS A 175 7.63 13.20 2.08
CA LYS A 175 7.41 12.97 0.65
C LYS A 175 7.42 11.48 0.35
N VAL A 176 6.37 10.99 -0.29
CA VAL A 176 6.27 9.58 -0.73
C VAL A 176 7.37 9.29 -1.75
N ARG A 177 8.20 8.28 -1.46
CA ARG A 177 9.29 7.81 -2.32
C ARG A 177 8.94 6.53 -3.05
N GLY A 178 8.11 5.69 -2.44
CA GLY A 178 7.71 4.43 -3.04
C GLY A 178 6.63 3.73 -2.23
N ILE A 179 5.97 2.80 -2.89
CA ILE A 179 4.89 2.00 -2.33
C ILE A 179 5.25 0.53 -2.49
N ILE A 180 5.02 -0.26 -1.45
CA ILE A 180 5.15 -1.73 -1.51
C ILE A 180 3.76 -2.33 -1.37
N LEU A 181 3.46 -3.26 -2.28
CA LEU A 181 2.24 -4.07 -2.27
C LEU A 181 2.62 -5.54 -2.11
N LEU A 182 1.93 -6.23 -1.21
CA LEU A 182 2.04 -7.66 -1.00
C LEU A 182 1.09 -8.37 -1.95
N GLU A 183 1.67 -9.20 -2.83
CA GLU A 183 0.90 -10.02 -3.75
C GLU A 183 0.69 -11.42 -3.17
N PRO A 184 -0.50 -12.01 -3.40
CA PRO A 184 -0.70 -13.43 -3.13
C PRO A 184 0.23 -14.27 -4.00
N GLU A 185 0.53 -15.49 -3.56
CA GLU A 185 1.28 -16.45 -4.37
C GLU A 185 0.52 -16.85 -5.64
N ASN A 186 -0.79 -17.12 -5.52
CA ASN A 186 -1.64 -17.52 -6.65
C ASN A 186 -2.62 -16.42 -7.06
N ARG A 187 -2.16 -15.49 -7.90
CA ARG A 187 -3.01 -14.44 -8.48
C ARG A 187 -4.21 -14.99 -9.25
N ALA A 188 -4.08 -16.16 -9.87
CA ALA A 188 -5.14 -16.81 -10.65
C ALA A 188 -6.30 -17.35 -9.79
N GLU A 189 -6.01 -17.78 -8.56
CA GLU A 189 -7.00 -18.34 -7.63
C GLU A 189 -7.70 -17.27 -6.79
N GLN A 190 -7.22 -16.01 -6.86
CA GLN A 190 -7.88 -14.89 -6.20
C GLN A 190 -9.28 -14.64 -6.74
N LYS A 191 -10.15 -14.16 -5.86
CA LYS A 191 -11.49 -13.73 -6.22
C LYS A 191 -11.39 -12.61 -7.26
N LEU A 192 -12.21 -12.68 -8.30
CA LEU A 192 -12.23 -11.70 -9.40
C LEU A 192 -12.35 -10.25 -8.92
N LYS A 193 -13.06 -10.03 -7.79
CA LYS A 193 -13.12 -8.73 -7.10
C LYS A 193 -11.74 -8.23 -6.66
N GLN A 194 -10.92 -9.06 -6.04
CA GLN A 194 -9.58 -8.71 -5.56
C GLN A 194 -8.63 -8.42 -6.73
N GLN A 195 -8.73 -9.20 -7.81
CA GLN A 195 -7.93 -8.96 -9.02
C GLN A 195 -8.24 -7.61 -9.69
N VAL A 196 -9.53 -7.25 -9.79
CA VAL A 196 -9.96 -5.96 -10.34
C VAL A 196 -9.47 -4.81 -9.44
N GLU A 197 -9.55 -4.99 -8.13
CA GLU A 197 -9.07 -3.99 -7.17
C GLU A 197 -7.55 -3.80 -7.25
N ALA A 198 -6.77 -4.88 -7.32
CA ALA A 198 -5.32 -4.81 -7.48
C ALA A 198 -4.95 -4.05 -8.77
N ARG A 199 -5.54 -4.43 -9.92
CA ARG A 199 -5.30 -3.74 -11.21
C ARG A 199 -5.66 -2.26 -11.18
N PHE A 200 -6.72 -1.90 -10.45
CA PHE A 200 -7.10 -0.50 -10.29
C PHE A 200 -6.00 0.28 -9.54
N ILE A 201 -5.47 -0.28 -8.45
CA ILE A 201 -4.39 0.34 -7.66
C ILE A 201 -3.14 0.48 -8.53
N GLU A 202 -2.77 -0.56 -9.27
CA GLU A 202 -1.62 -0.54 -10.21
C GLU A 202 -1.75 0.57 -11.24
N SER A 203 -2.90 0.65 -11.93
CA SER A 203 -3.15 1.66 -12.93
C SER A 203 -3.12 3.06 -12.34
N LEU A 204 -3.70 3.24 -11.15
CA LEU A 204 -3.73 4.52 -10.47
C LEU A 204 -2.33 5.01 -10.10
N LEU A 205 -1.49 4.14 -9.51
CA LEU A 205 -0.14 4.50 -9.09
C LEU A 205 0.78 4.76 -10.29
N THR A 206 0.59 4.00 -11.38
CA THR A 206 1.30 4.21 -12.65
C THR A 206 0.96 5.58 -13.25
N ASN A 207 -0.31 6.00 -13.21
CA ASN A 207 -0.72 7.30 -13.73
C ASN A 207 -0.21 8.50 -12.90
N VAL A 208 0.20 8.27 -11.65
CA VAL A 208 0.72 9.30 -10.73
C VAL A 208 2.25 9.27 -10.67
N ASP A 209 2.90 8.43 -11.50
CA ASP A 209 4.36 8.25 -11.55
C ASP A 209 4.99 7.86 -10.19
N ILE A 210 4.23 7.18 -9.32
CA ILE A 210 4.74 6.68 -8.05
C ILE A 210 5.33 5.28 -8.29
N PRO A 211 6.60 5.02 -7.92
CA PRO A 211 7.18 3.71 -8.10
C PRO A 211 6.55 2.71 -7.13
N VAL A 212 6.18 1.56 -7.66
CA VAL A 212 5.56 0.45 -6.92
C VAL A 212 6.47 -0.77 -6.97
N LEU A 213 6.59 -1.45 -5.83
CA LEU A 213 7.27 -2.73 -5.67
C LEU A 213 6.26 -3.78 -5.21
N PHE A 214 6.18 -4.88 -5.95
CA PHE A 214 5.36 -6.05 -5.59
C PHE A 214 6.25 -7.09 -4.93
N LEU A 215 5.83 -7.63 -3.79
CA LEU A 215 6.52 -8.69 -3.06
C LEU A 215 5.56 -9.84 -2.81
N ALA A 216 5.98 -11.08 -3.03
CA ALA A 216 5.13 -12.25 -2.79
C ALA A 216 5.00 -12.52 -1.28
N GLU A 217 3.78 -12.70 -0.78
CA GLU A 217 3.52 -12.79 0.66
C GLU A 217 4.21 -14.00 1.35
N ASN A 218 4.38 -15.11 0.63
CA ASN A 218 4.93 -16.37 1.16
C ASN A 218 6.41 -16.60 0.83
N GLU A 219 7.01 -15.71 0.04
CA GLU A 219 8.39 -15.90 -0.39
C GLU A 219 9.37 -15.49 0.73
N LYS A 220 10.36 -16.34 0.99
CA LYS A 220 11.39 -16.07 1.99
C LYS A 220 12.38 -15.06 1.41
N HIS A 221 12.08 -13.79 1.61
CA HIS A 221 12.93 -12.71 1.15
C HIS A 221 14.15 -12.54 2.07
N GLU A 222 15.35 -12.52 1.47
CA GLU A 222 16.54 -12.12 2.19
C GLU A 222 16.63 -10.59 2.33
N ILE A 223 17.12 -10.12 3.48
CA ILE A 223 17.30 -8.69 3.77
C ILE A 223 18.13 -7.98 2.69
N LYS A 224 19.18 -8.65 2.18
CA LYS A 224 20.05 -8.10 1.14
C LYS A 224 19.33 -7.92 -0.20
N GLN A 225 18.46 -8.87 -0.56
CA GLN A 225 17.70 -8.82 -1.82
C GLN A 225 16.69 -7.67 -1.78
N ILE A 226 15.92 -7.55 -0.70
CA ILE A 226 14.98 -6.43 -0.52
C ILE A 226 15.76 -5.10 -0.54
N ALA A 227 16.87 -4.99 0.17
CA ALA A 227 17.66 -3.75 0.17
C ALA A 227 18.14 -3.35 -1.24
N CYS A 228 18.58 -4.34 -2.05
CA CYS A 228 18.97 -4.11 -3.45
C CYS A 228 17.78 -3.60 -4.27
N LEU A 229 16.64 -4.30 -4.21
CA LEU A 229 15.41 -3.94 -4.92
C LEU A 229 14.90 -2.55 -4.54
N LEU A 230 14.95 -2.20 -3.24
CA LEU A 230 14.58 -0.87 -2.75
C LEU A 230 15.49 0.21 -3.31
N SER A 231 16.80 -0.01 -3.30
CA SER A 231 17.77 0.97 -3.81
C SER A 231 17.63 1.19 -5.32
N GLU A 232 17.42 0.12 -6.08
CA GLU A 232 17.23 0.17 -7.53
C GLU A 232 15.90 0.80 -7.93
N ARG A 233 14.79 0.32 -7.34
CA ARG A 233 13.44 0.70 -7.77
C ARG A 233 13.04 2.08 -7.30
N PHE A 234 13.42 2.45 -6.08
CA PHE A 234 13.03 3.72 -5.45
C PHE A 234 14.15 4.78 -5.47
N LYS A 235 15.31 4.45 -6.05
CA LYS A 235 16.50 5.33 -6.09
C LYS A 235 16.87 5.84 -4.70
N LEU A 236 16.73 4.99 -3.69
CA LEU A 236 16.98 5.35 -2.29
C LEU A 236 18.48 5.31 -2.03
N ASN A 237 18.98 6.35 -1.36
CA ASN A 237 20.33 6.37 -0.84
C ASN A 237 20.36 5.58 0.47
N LEU A 238 20.29 4.26 0.35
CA LEU A 238 20.56 3.35 1.44
C LEU A 238 22.08 3.31 1.62
N THR A 239 22.65 4.40 2.16
CA THR A 239 24.05 4.41 2.56
C THR A 239 24.17 3.39 3.68
N GLN A 240 24.46 2.15 3.30
CA GLN A 240 24.88 1.14 4.24
C GLN A 240 26.13 1.69 4.89
N LYS A 241 25.99 2.27 6.08
CA LYS A 241 26.92 1.98 7.17
C LYS A 241 26.76 0.49 7.47
N SER A 242 27.13 -0.34 6.50
CA SER A 242 27.67 -1.64 6.77
C SER A 242 28.92 -1.32 7.55
N SER A 243 28.77 -1.31 8.88
CA SER A 243 29.82 -1.77 9.74
C SER A 243 30.11 -3.22 9.31
N ILE A 244 30.82 -3.36 8.19
CA ILE A 244 31.86 -4.36 8.07
C ILE A 244 32.71 -4.07 9.28
N SER A 245 32.49 -4.84 10.33
CA SER A 245 33.42 -4.92 11.43
C SER A 245 34.76 -5.27 10.78
N LYS A 246 35.57 -4.24 10.53
CA LYS A 246 37.02 -4.30 10.69
C LYS A 246 37.24 -5.27 11.86
N PRO A 247 38.02 -6.36 11.70
CA PRO A 247 38.08 -7.43 12.70
C PRO A 247 38.18 -6.80 14.07
N ALA A 248 37.14 -7.02 14.88
CA ALA A 248 36.95 -6.32 16.14
C ALA A 248 38.26 -6.41 16.90
N MET A 249 38.90 -5.25 17.16
CA MET A 249 40.15 -5.21 17.91
C MET A 249 39.92 -6.03 19.18
N PRO A 250 40.79 -7.00 19.49
CA PRO A 250 40.53 -7.94 20.57
C PRO A 250 40.26 -7.19 21.86
N ALA A 251 39.19 -7.57 22.56
CA ALA A 251 38.92 -7.06 23.90
C ALA A 251 39.98 -7.59 24.88
N CYS A 252 40.33 -6.81 25.88
CA CYS A 252 41.26 -7.22 26.92
C CYS A 252 40.65 -8.37 27.74
N PRO A 253 41.33 -9.53 27.88
CA PRO A 253 40.80 -10.66 28.65
C PRO A 253 40.68 -10.36 30.16
N LYS A 254 41.31 -9.30 30.66
CA LYS A 254 41.31 -8.96 32.09
C LYS A 254 40.20 -7.98 32.50
N CYS A 255 39.84 -7.04 31.63
CA CYS A 255 38.91 -5.95 31.96
C CYS A 255 37.84 -5.68 30.90
N GLY A 256 37.88 -6.38 29.75
CA GLY A 256 36.94 -6.16 28.65
C GLY A 256 37.18 -4.90 27.82
N ALA A 257 38.04 -3.96 28.27
CA ALA A 257 38.34 -2.75 27.51
C ALA A 257 39.03 -3.03 26.16
N ALA A 258 38.84 -2.15 25.19
CA ALA A 258 39.43 -2.28 23.86
C ALA A 258 40.97 -2.27 23.91
N MET A 259 41.64 -3.10 23.10
CA MET A 259 43.10 -3.07 23.00
C MET A 259 43.58 -2.19 21.84
N LYS A 260 44.67 -1.44 22.04
CA LYS A 260 45.33 -0.59 21.04
C LYS A 260 46.60 -1.27 20.53
N LYS A 261 46.88 -1.20 19.23
CA LYS A 261 48.11 -1.77 18.63
C LYS A 261 49.27 -0.77 18.79
N THR A 262 50.36 -1.19 19.41
CA THR A 262 51.55 -0.37 19.68
C THR A 262 52.81 -1.19 19.46
N GLN A 263 53.88 -0.56 18.94
CA GLN A 263 55.17 -1.20 18.82
C GLN A 263 55.95 -1.10 20.14
N ALA A 264 56.52 -2.21 20.62
CA ALA A 264 57.36 -2.18 21.80
C ALA A 264 58.70 -1.52 21.48
N LYS A 265 59.07 -0.49 22.26
CA LYS A 265 60.32 0.26 22.09
C LYS A 265 61.51 -0.36 22.85
N THR A 266 61.23 -1.14 23.88
CA THR A 266 62.24 -1.66 24.82
C THR A 266 61.87 -3.07 25.31
N GLY A 267 62.87 -3.88 25.69
CA GLY A 267 62.69 -5.22 26.26
C GLY A 267 62.66 -6.36 25.24
N GLN A 268 62.31 -7.57 25.69
CA GLN A 268 62.36 -8.82 24.89
C GLN A 268 61.45 -8.83 23.64
N TYR A 269 60.51 -7.87 23.55
CA TYR A 269 59.61 -7.72 22.41
C TYR A 269 59.90 -6.47 21.59
N ALA A 270 61.04 -5.80 21.80
CA ALA A 270 61.41 -4.59 21.08
C ALA A 270 61.31 -4.78 19.55
N GLY A 271 60.67 -3.84 18.87
CA GLY A 271 60.38 -3.89 17.44
C GLY A 271 59.10 -4.64 17.05
N GLN A 272 58.52 -5.46 17.94
CA GLN A 272 57.29 -6.22 17.66
C GLN A 272 56.02 -5.41 17.95
N TRP A 273 54.95 -5.72 17.21
CA TRP A 273 53.63 -5.14 17.42
C TRP A 273 52.86 -5.89 18.50
N LEU A 274 52.43 -5.17 19.53
CA LEU A 274 51.64 -5.68 20.64
C LEU A 274 50.29 -4.97 20.68
N PHE A 275 49.26 -5.70 21.11
CA PHE A 275 48.02 -5.11 21.59
C PHE A 275 48.18 -4.79 23.07
N VAL A 276 48.02 -3.53 23.46
CA VAL A 276 48.04 -3.05 24.85
C VAL A 276 46.64 -2.58 25.24
N CYS A 277 46.20 -2.87 26.47
CA CYS A 277 44.91 -2.40 26.96
C CYS A 277 44.80 -0.86 26.90
N SER A 278 43.64 -0.35 26.49
CA SER A 278 43.37 1.10 26.46
C SER A 278 43.39 1.74 27.86
N ASP A 279 43.06 0.99 28.91
CA ASP A 279 43.09 1.43 30.31
C ASP A 279 44.48 1.33 30.97
N TYR A 280 45.55 1.22 30.19
CA TYR A 280 46.91 1.33 30.73
C TYR A 280 47.13 2.75 31.31
N PRO A 281 47.70 2.93 32.52
CA PRO A 281 48.44 1.95 33.34
C PRO A 281 47.60 1.16 34.37
N ARG A 282 46.28 1.39 34.46
CA ARG A 282 45.39 0.70 35.42
C ARG A 282 45.23 -0.78 35.08
N CYS A 283 45.18 -1.11 33.79
CA CYS A 283 45.20 -2.49 33.30
C CYS A 283 46.50 -2.78 32.51
N ARG A 284 47.46 -3.45 33.15
CA ARG A 284 48.78 -3.80 32.57
C ARG A 284 48.76 -5.05 31.69
N THR A 285 47.73 -5.21 30.87
CA THR A 285 47.61 -6.36 29.97
C THR A 285 48.09 -6.01 28.56
N ALA A 286 49.03 -6.81 28.04
CA ALA A 286 49.49 -6.74 26.66
C ALA A 286 49.51 -8.15 26.03
N ARG A 287 49.22 -8.25 24.73
CA ARG A 287 49.26 -9.51 23.95
C ARG A 287 50.00 -9.28 22.64
N LYS A 288 50.67 -10.30 22.12
CA LYS A 288 51.28 -10.23 20.78
C LYS A 288 50.19 -10.06 19.72
N CYS A 289 50.42 -9.17 18.76
CA CYS A 289 49.58 -9.10 17.57
C CYS A 289 49.89 -10.34 16.72
N PRO A 290 48.91 -11.17 16.34
CA PRO A 290 49.15 -12.21 15.34
C PRO A 290 49.67 -11.54 14.07
N THR A 291 50.80 -12.03 13.57
CA THR A 291 51.33 -11.70 12.25
C THR A 291 50.49 -12.45 11.24
N HIS A 292 49.80 -11.73 10.35
CA HIS A 292 49.31 -12.32 9.11
C HIS A 292 50.47 -12.51 8.15
#